data_AF-L7UJK6-F1
#
_entry.id   AF-L7UJK6-F1
#
_cell.length_a   1.000
_cell.length_b   1.000
_cell.length_c   1.000
_cell.angle_alpha   90.00
_cell.angle_beta   90.00
_cell.angle_gamma   90.00
#
_symmetry.space_group_name_H-M   'P 1'
#
loop_
_entity.id
_entity.type
_entity.pdbx_description
1 polymer ?
#
loop_
_entity_poly.entity_id
_entity_poly.type
_entity_poly.pdbx_seq_one_letter_code
_entity_poly.pdbx_strand_id
1 'polypeptide(L)'
;MTSIHHVYGALRYETPWRLHMVAVAALTALGLTGALRLFRARQAGGLGTAALGLFALLTLALPVGMIGTYEGLYNHVLKNLLFFGGASPSLLHTLFPPPVYELPNDFFFELTGNLQVVPAALSLLFLSRLLEQWLRDRKRPARAFGV
;
A
#
# COMPACT_ATOMS: atom_id res chain seq x y z
N MET A 1 -8.33 6.10 -1.55
CA MET A 1 -8.80 5.16 -0.52
C MET A 1 -8.28 5.51 0.86
N THR A 2 -6.98 5.40 1.14
CA THR A 2 -6.38 5.69 2.46
C THR A 2 -6.84 7.03 3.05
N SER A 3 -6.71 8.15 2.31
CA SER A 3 -7.14 9.45 2.83
C SER A 3 -8.62 9.51 3.20
N ILE A 4 -9.51 8.92 2.39
CA ILE A 4 -10.95 8.88 2.67
C ILE A 4 -11.21 8.08 3.96
N HIS A 5 -10.61 6.89 4.06
CA HIS A 5 -10.77 6.01 5.20
C HIS A 5 -10.31 6.68 6.51
N HIS A 6 -9.12 7.30 6.53
CA HIS A 6 -8.59 7.92 7.73
C HIS A 6 -9.24 9.25 8.09
N VAL A 7 -9.67 10.06 7.11
CA VAL A 7 -10.47 11.26 7.38
C VAL A 7 -11.82 10.87 7.98
N TYR A 8 -12.51 9.90 7.37
CA TYR A 8 -13.79 9.42 7.89
C TYR A 8 -13.62 8.86 9.30
N GLY A 9 -12.64 7.98 9.53
CA GLY A 9 -12.36 7.41 10.84
C GLY A 9 -12.02 8.47 11.88
N ALA A 10 -11.23 9.49 11.52
CA ALA A 10 -10.90 10.58 12.44
C ALA A 10 -12.13 11.35 12.91
N LEU A 11 -13.07 11.63 11.99
CA LEU A 11 -14.31 12.34 12.29
C LEU A 11 -15.30 11.45 13.06
N ARG A 12 -15.44 10.18 12.65
CA ARG A 12 -16.43 9.25 13.19
C ARG A 12 -16.12 8.79 14.62
N TYR A 13 -14.84 8.62 14.95
CA TYR A 13 -14.37 8.09 16.23
C TYR A 13 -13.65 9.12 17.08
N GLU A 14 -13.67 10.41 16.69
CA GLU A 14 -13.00 11.50 17.42
C GLU A 14 -11.50 11.24 17.65
N THR A 15 -10.85 10.58 16.68
CA THR A 15 -9.42 10.24 16.71
C THR A 15 -8.64 11.12 15.71
N PRO A 16 -8.38 12.40 16.01
CA PRO A 16 -7.76 13.33 15.06
C PRO A 16 -6.36 12.89 14.64
N TRP A 17 -5.67 12.10 15.48
CA TRP A 17 -4.38 11.55 15.15
C TRP A 17 -4.41 10.73 13.85
N ARG A 18 -5.52 10.05 13.49
CA ARG A 18 -5.62 9.28 12.23
C ARG A 18 -5.38 10.14 10.98
N LEU A 19 -5.57 11.46 11.05
CA LEU A 19 -5.32 12.38 9.92
C LEU A 19 -3.86 12.40 9.45
N HIS A 20 -2.90 11.98 10.27
CA HIS A 20 -1.49 11.88 9.83
C HIS A 20 -1.35 10.98 8.60
N MET A 21 -2.21 9.97 8.45
CA MET A 21 -2.18 9.05 7.32
C MET A 21 -2.56 9.73 5.98
N VAL A 22 -3.24 10.87 6.02
CA VAL A 22 -3.48 11.69 4.82
C VAL A 22 -2.16 12.27 4.31
N ALA A 23 -1.33 12.81 5.21
CA ALA A 23 -0.02 13.33 4.87
C ALA A 23 0.91 12.21 4.39
N VAL A 24 0.89 11.05 5.07
CA VAL A 24 1.63 9.85 4.64
C VAL A 24 1.23 9.42 3.23
N ALA A 25 -0.07 9.36 2.93
CA ALA A 25 -0.56 9.01 1.60
C ALA A 25 -0.11 10.04 0.53
N ALA A 26 -0.18 11.34 0.83
CA ALA A 26 0.24 12.39 -0.08
C ALA A 26 1.74 12.34 -0.38
N LEU A 27 2.58 12.23 0.65
CA LEU A 27 4.04 12.13 0.51
C LEU A 27 4.44 10.85 -0.23
N THR A 28 3.75 9.74 0.05
CA THR A 28 3.94 8.47 -0.67
C THR A 28 3.64 8.64 -2.16
N ALA A 29 2.52 9.27 -2.51
CA ALA A 29 2.15 9.51 -3.90
C ALA A 29 3.16 10.39 -4.63
N LEU A 30 3.68 11.43 -3.97
CA LEU A 30 4.74 12.29 -4.50
C LEU A 30 6.04 11.50 -4.72
N GLY A 31 6.47 10.72 -3.73
CA GLY A 31 7.68 9.88 -3.82
C GLY A 31 7.60 8.85 -4.94
N LEU A 32 6.49 8.13 -5.05
CA LEU A 32 6.23 7.17 -6.12
C LEU A 32 6.23 7.83 -7.50
N THR A 33 5.55 8.97 -7.63
CA THR A 33 5.48 9.71 -8.89
C THR A 33 6.86 10.24 -9.30
N GLY A 34 7.61 10.80 -8.35
CA GLY A 34 8.97 11.30 -8.57
C GLY A 34 9.93 10.20 -8.99
N ALA A 35 9.96 9.08 -8.26
CA ALA A 35 10.81 7.93 -8.56
C ALA A 35 10.48 7.33 -9.93
N LEU A 36 9.19 7.15 -10.26
CA LEU A 36 8.76 6.64 -11.56
C LEU A 36 9.12 7.58 -12.71
N ARG A 37 8.92 8.89 -12.53
CA ARG A 37 9.31 9.90 -13.54
C ARG A 37 10.81 9.89 -13.78
N LEU A 38 11.61 9.84 -12.71
CA LEU A 38 13.06 9.78 -12.81
C LEU A 38 13.53 8.51 -13.52
N PHE A 39 12.97 7.34 -13.16
CA PHE A 39 13.25 6.08 -13.84
C PHE A 39 12.94 6.17 -15.34
N ARG A 40 11.76 6.69 -15.71
CA ARG A 40 11.36 6.86 -17.12
C ARG A 40 12.26 7.84 -17.88
N ALA A 41 12.74 8.90 -17.24
CA ALA A 41 13.63 9.89 -17.86
C ALA A 41 15.08 9.39 -18.00
N ARG A 42 15.50 8.43 -17.18
CA ARG A 42 16.91 7.99 -17.06
C ARG A 42 17.04 6.46 -17.12
N GLN A 43 16.36 5.82 -18.08
CA GLN A 43 16.31 4.35 -18.14
C GLN A 43 17.68 3.67 -18.27
N ALA A 44 18.64 4.33 -18.91
CA ALA A 44 20.03 3.88 -19.02
C ALA A 44 20.87 4.38 -17.83
N GLY A 45 21.63 3.47 -17.20
CA GLY A 45 22.63 3.80 -16.19
C GLY A 45 22.21 3.60 -14.72
N GLY A 46 23.11 3.98 -13.81
CA GLY A 46 22.95 3.77 -12.36
C GLY A 46 21.79 4.56 -11.76
N LEU A 47 21.56 5.79 -12.22
CA LEU A 47 20.50 6.65 -11.69
C LEU A 47 19.09 6.10 -11.96
N GLY A 48 18.82 5.58 -13.16
CA GLY A 48 17.56 4.90 -13.44
C GLY A 48 17.36 3.65 -12.61
N THR A 49 18.43 2.88 -12.42
CA THR A 49 18.41 1.68 -11.58
C THR A 49 18.07 2.03 -10.13
N ALA A 50 18.70 3.07 -9.59
CA ALA A 50 18.41 3.57 -8.24
C ALA A 50 16.98 4.10 -8.13
N ALA A 51 16.47 4.82 -9.14
CA ALA A 51 15.10 5.32 -9.17
C ALA A 51 14.06 4.18 -9.21
N LEU A 52 14.31 3.12 -9.98
CA LEU A 52 13.46 1.92 -9.99
C LEU A 52 13.50 1.20 -8.65
N GLY A 53 14.69 1.07 -8.03
CA GLY A 53 14.84 0.49 -6.70
C GLY A 53 14.08 1.27 -5.64
N LEU A 54 14.18 2.60 -5.65
CA LEU A 54 13.41 3.47 -4.76
C LEU A 54 11.89 3.33 -5.00
N PHE A 55 11.46 3.33 -6.26
CA PHE A 55 10.06 3.12 -6.61
C PHE A 55 9.54 1.78 -6.05
N ALA A 56 10.28 0.69 -6.29
CA ALA A 56 9.93 -0.64 -5.80
C ALA A 56 9.87 -0.68 -4.27
N LEU A 57 10.87 -0.12 -3.58
CA LEU A 57 10.93 -0.05 -2.12
C LEU A 57 9.72 0.71 -1.56
N LEU A 58 9.43 1.91 -2.10
CA LEU A 58 8.30 2.71 -1.66
C LEU A 58 6.97 1.99 -1.90
N THR A 59 6.79 1.33 -3.05
CA THR A 59 5.58 0.55 -3.36
C THR A 59 5.39 -0.60 -2.40
N LEU A 60 6.45 -1.37 -2.11
CA LEU A 60 6.40 -2.52 -1.23
C LEU A 60 6.19 -2.10 0.23
N ALA A 61 6.90 -1.08 0.70
CA ALA A 61 6.81 -0.65 2.09
C ALA A 61 5.45 0.00 2.41
N LEU A 62 4.99 0.92 1.55
CA LEU A 62 3.87 1.79 1.89
C LEU A 62 2.53 1.28 1.33
N PRO A 63 2.23 1.32 0.00
CA PRO A 63 0.99 0.75 -0.53
C PRO A 63 0.77 -0.72 -0.18
N VAL A 64 1.78 -1.58 -0.29
CA VAL A 64 1.61 -3.03 -0.10
C VAL A 64 1.72 -3.43 1.36
N GLY A 65 2.81 -3.06 2.04
CA GLY A 65 3.08 -3.44 3.42
C GLY A 65 2.17 -2.73 4.41
N MET A 66 2.40 -1.43 4.62
CA MET A 66 1.69 -0.65 5.63
C MET A 66 0.20 -0.50 5.33
N ILE A 67 -0.16 -0.08 4.11
CA ILE A 67 -1.56 0.24 3.76
C ILE A 67 -2.35 -1.02 3.39
N GLY A 68 -1.83 -1.85 2.49
CA GLY A 68 -2.54 -3.02 2.00
C GLY A 68 -2.61 -4.14 3.02
N THR A 69 -1.46 -4.52 3.56
CA THR A 69 -1.32 -5.71 4.41
C THR A 69 -1.68 -5.39 5.86
N TYR A 70 -1.11 -4.35 6.43
CA TYR A 70 -1.37 -4.02 7.83
C TYR A 70 -2.73 -3.34 8.02
N GLU A 71 -2.97 -2.19 7.38
CA GLU A 71 -4.26 -1.49 7.52
C GLU A 71 -5.40 -2.30 6.87
N GLY A 72 -5.32 -2.60 5.57
CA GLY A 72 -6.43 -3.27 4.87
C GLY A 72 -6.66 -4.73 5.32
N LEU A 73 -5.64 -5.58 5.18
CA LEU A 73 -5.81 -7.01 5.38
C LEU A 73 -5.88 -7.39 6.87
N TYR A 74 -4.93 -6.94 7.68
CA TYR A 74 -4.89 -7.29 9.11
C TYR A 74 -5.96 -6.52 9.91
N ASN A 75 -6.03 -5.19 9.81
CA ASN A 75 -6.92 -4.37 10.66
C ASN A 75 -8.38 -4.37 10.22
N HIS A 76 -8.70 -4.75 8.98
CA HIS A 76 -10.07 -4.81 8.50
C HIS A 76 -10.49 -6.22 8.08
N VAL A 77 -9.83 -6.84 7.10
CA VAL A 77 -10.31 -8.14 6.59
C VAL A 77 -10.23 -9.24 7.65
N LEU A 78 -9.05 -9.47 8.23
CA LEU A 78 -8.85 -10.50 9.26
C LEU A 78 -9.66 -10.18 10.51
N LYS A 79 -9.65 -8.93 10.96
CA LYS A 79 -10.47 -8.47 12.09
C LYS A 79 -11.97 -8.77 11.88
N ASN A 80 -12.52 -8.43 10.72
CA ASN A 80 -13.92 -8.69 10.39
C ASN A 80 -14.21 -10.20 10.38
N LEU A 81 -13.35 -11.00 9.75
CA LEU A 81 -13.51 -12.47 9.73
C LEU A 81 -13.51 -13.07 11.14
N LEU A 82 -12.61 -12.62 12.02
CA LEU A 82 -12.54 -13.10 13.40
C LEU A 82 -13.76 -12.65 14.21
N PHE A 83 -14.16 -11.38 14.10
CA PHE A 83 -15.29 -10.83 14.83
C PHE A 83 -16.60 -11.53 14.43
N PHE A 84 -16.92 -11.56 13.13
CA PHE A 84 -18.14 -12.21 12.64
C PHE A 84 -18.08 -13.74 12.70
N GLY A 85 -16.87 -14.32 12.77
CA GLY A 85 -16.64 -15.74 13.00
C GLY A 85 -16.81 -16.18 14.47
N GLY A 86 -17.11 -15.26 15.39
CA GLY A 86 -17.36 -15.58 16.79
C GLY A 86 -16.10 -15.78 17.64
N ALA A 87 -14.97 -15.18 17.25
CA ALA A 87 -13.76 -15.17 18.07
C ALA A 87 -14.03 -14.58 19.48
N SER A 88 -13.34 -15.09 20.50
CA SER A 88 -13.55 -14.62 21.87
C SER A 88 -13.18 -13.14 22.02
N PRO A 89 -13.84 -12.39 22.92
CA PRO A 89 -13.47 -11.01 23.22
C PRO A 89 -12.01 -10.87 23.66
N SER A 90 -11.48 -11.85 24.41
CA SER A 90 -10.07 -11.85 24.85
C SER A 90 -9.08 -11.91 23.69
N LEU A 91 -9.36 -12.74 22.67
CA LEU A 91 -8.53 -12.85 21.48
C LEU A 91 -8.60 -11.57 20.66
N LEU A 92 -9.81 -11.03 20.45
CA LEU A 92 -10.02 -9.80 19.73
C LEU A 92 -9.31 -8.61 20.39
N HIS A 93 -9.38 -8.47 21.71
CA HIS A 93 -8.68 -7.39 22.43
C HIS A 93 -7.16 -7.57 22.46
N THR A 94 -6.66 -8.80 22.33
CA THR A 94 -5.22 -9.06 22.24
C THR A 94 -4.67 -8.65 20.87
N LEU A 95 -5.40 -9.00 19.79
CA LEU A 95 -4.98 -8.71 18.42
C LEU A 95 -5.29 -7.27 17.99
N PHE A 96 -6.41 -6.72 18.48
CA PHE A 96 -6.95 -5.42 18.13
C PHE A 96 -7.26 -4.58 19.39
N PRO A 97 -6.24 -4.22 20.20
CA PRO A 97 -6.42 -3.46 21.42
C PRO A 97 -6.92 -2.00 21.20
N PRO A 98 -7.94 -1.53 21.94
CA PRO A 98 -8.29 -0.11 21.93
C PRO A 98 -7.15 0.75 22.53
N PRO A 99 -7.07 2.05 22.21
CA PRO A 99 -7.97 2.83 21.34
C PRO A 99 -7.52 2.87 19.87
N VAL A 100 -6.44 2.15 19.53
CA VAL A 100 -5.90 2.17 18.15
C VAL A 100 -6.90 1.53 17.20
N TYR A 101 -7.47 0.39 17.61
CA TYR A 101 -8.42 -0.38 16.83
C TYR A 101 -9.84 -0.21 17.34
N GLU A 102 -10.78 -0.16 16.40
CA GLU A 102 -12.21 -0.29 16.64
C GLU A 102 -12.66 -1.67 16.20
N LEU A 103 -13.46 -2.36 17.04
CA LEU A 103 -14.16 -3.56 16.59
C LEU A 103 -15.25 -3.17 15.58
N PRO A 104 -15.63 -4.08 14.66
CA PRO A 104 -16.58 -3.76 13.59
C PRO A 104 -17.91 -3.23 14.12
N ASN A 105 -18.14 -1.93 13.94
CA ASN A 105 -19.35 -1.23 14.39
C ASN A 105 -19.88 -0.19 13.39
N ASP A 106 -19.16 0.06 12.29
CA ASP A 106 -19.51 1.01 11.25
C ASP A 106 -19.17 0.43 9.88
N PHE A 107 -20.20 0.24 9.04
CA PHE A 107 -20.05 -0.40 7.74
C PHE A 107 -19.13 0.39 6.80
N PHE A 108 -19.23 1.72 6.79
CA PHE A 108 -18.44 2.54 5.85
C PHE A 108 -16.97 2.55 6.23
N PHE A 109 -16.67 2.64 7.54
CA PHE A 109 -15.30 2.52 8.03
C PHE A 109 -14.68 1.17 7.66
N GLU A 110 -15.39 0.07 7.90
CA GLU A 110 -14.90 -1.28 7.58
C GLU A 110 -14.80 -1.53 6.08
N LEU A 111 -15.77 -1.09 5.28
CA LEU A 111 -15.73 -1.24 3.83
C LEU A 111 -14.54 -0.50 3.22
N THR A 112 -14.36 0.77 3.58
CA THR A 112 -13.23 1.57 3.06
C THR A 112 -11.88 1.05 3.53
N GLY A 113 -11.84 0.45 4.72
CA GLY A 113 -10.69 -0.27 5.25
C GLY A 113 -10.34 -1.52 4.44
N ASN A 114 -11.31 -2.41 4.21
CA ASN A 114 -11.15 -3.60 3.38
C ASN A 114 -10.70 -3.25 1.95
N LEU A 115 -11.24 -2.17 1.38
CA LEU A 115 -10.90 -1.70 0.04
C LEU A 115 -9.45 -1.20 -0.08
N GLN A 116 -8.69 -1.03 1.00
CA GLN A 116 -7.26 -0.71 0.93
C GLN A 116 -6.42 -1.88 0.36
N VAL A 117 -6.92 -3.12 0.42
CA VAL A 117 -6.26 -4.31 -0.15
C VAL A 117 -6.24 -4.25 -1.69
N VAL A 118 -7.27 -3.69 -2.32
CA VAL A 118 -7.37 -3.62 -3.79
C VAL A 118 -6.24 -2.81 -4.45
N PRO A 119 -6.01 -1.52 -4.08
CA PRO A 119 -4.90 -0.77 -4.65
C PRO A 119 -3.54 -1.38 -4.29
N ALA A 120 -3.42 -2.06 -3.14
CA ALA A 120 -2.19 -2.77 -2.78
C ALA A 120 -1.91 -3.96 -3.72
N ALA A 121 -2.92 -4.80 -3.98
CA ALA A 121 -2.81 -5.93 -4.91
C ALA A 121 -2.48 -5.45 -6.34
N LEU A 122 -3.14 -4.39 -6.81
CA LEU A 122 -2.84 -3.78 -8.10
C LEU A 122 -1.41 -3.20 -8.13
N SER A 123 -0.99 -2.52 -7.07
CA SER A 123 0.36 -1.96 -6.97
C SER A 123 1.43 -3.05 -7.03
N LEU A 124 1.22 -4.17 -6.32
CA LEU A 124 2.10 -5.32 -6.36
C LEU A 124 2.14 -5.94 -7.76
N LEU A 125 0.98 -6.17 -8.38
CA LEU A 125 0.88 -6.73 -9.73
C LEU A 125 1.62 -5.87 -10.77
N PHE A 126 1.39 -4.55 -10.76
CA PHE A 126 2.03 -3.65 -11.71
C PHE A 126 3.52 -3.49 -11.45
N LEU A 127 3.97 -3.50 -10.19
CA LEU A 127 5.38 -3.54 -9.86
C LEU A 127 6.05 -4.81 -10.39
N SER A 128 5.44 -5.99 -10.16
CA SER A 128 5.98 -7.26 -10.67
C SER A 128 6.12 -7.25 -12.20
N ARG A 129 5.08 -6.79 -12.91
CA ARG A 129 5.12 -6.65 -14.37
C ARG A 129 6.21 -5.68 -14.85
N LEU A 130 6.39 -4.56 -14.15
CA LEU A 130 7.43 -3.58 -14.46
C LEU A 130 8.83 -4.17 -14.28
N LEU A 131 9.07 -4.86 -13.16
CA LEU A 131 10.35 -5.49 -12.86
C LEU A 131 10.67 -6.62 -13.85
N GLU A 132 9.70 -7.46 -14.18
CA GLU A 132 9.86 -8.49 -15.21
C GLU A 132 10.22 -7.91 -16.56
N GLN A 133 9.53 -6.85 -16.99
CA GLN A 133 9.82 -6.17 -18.26
C GLN A 133 11.24 -5.61 -18.25
N TRP A 134 11.62 -4.90 -17.19
CA TRP A 134 12.96 -4.32 -17.06
C TRP A 134 14.08 -5.38 -17.08
N LEU A 135 13.86 -6.51 -16.40
CA LEU A 135 14.80 -7.64 -16.42
C LEU A 135 14.90 -8.28 -17.82
N ARG A 136 13.78 -8.42 -18.54
CA ARG A 136 13.77 -8.91 -19.92
C ARG A 136 14.54 -7.97 -20.85
N ASP A 137 14.33 -6.67 -20.74
CA ASP A 137 14.98 -5.67 -21.59
C ASP A 137 16.49 -5.61 -21.35
N ARG A 138 16.96 -5.83 -20.11
CA ARG A 138 18.40 -5.95 -19.81
C ARG A 138 19.05 -7.23 -20.34
N LYS A 139 18.30 -8.32 -20.46
CA LYS A 139 18.81 -9.61 -20.94
C LYS A 139 18.84 -9.70 -22.47
N ARG A 140 18.13 -8.82 -23.19
CA ARG A 140 18.18 -8.80 -24.66
C ARG A 140 19.58 -8.39 -25.10
N PRO A 141 20.36 -9.26 -25.77
CA PRO A 141 21.62 -8.82 -26.36
C PRO A 141 21.30 -7.69 -27.33
N ALA A 142 22.14 -6.65 -27.33
CA ALA A 142 22.07 -5.63 -28.37
C ALA A 142 22.09 -6.38 -29.70
N ARG A 143 21.00 -6.34 -30.47
CA ARG A 143 21.03 -6.87 -31.84
C ARG A 143 22.18 -6.11 -32.50
N ALA A 144 23.26 -6.82 -32.81
CA ALA A 144 24.28 -6.31 -33.70
C ALA A 144 23.52 -5.92 -34.96
N PHE A 145 23.34 -4.62 -35.18
CA PHE A 145 22.95 -4.11 -36.47
C PHE A 145 24.14 -4.44 -37.38
N GLY A 146 24.08 -5.63 -37.96
CA GLY A 146 24.93 -6.01 -39.07
C GLY A 146 24.46 -5.22 -40.29
N VAL A 147 25.36 -4.36 -40.75
CA VAL A 147 25.56 -3.82 -42.11
C VAL A 147 24.32 -3.24 -42.80
#